data_AF-A0A484NC44-F1
#
_entry.id   AF-A0A484NC44-F1
#
_cell.length_a   1.000
_cell.length_b   1.000
_cell.length_c   1.000
_cell.angle_alpha   90.00
_cell.angle_beta   90.00
_cell.angle_gamma   90.00
#
_symmetry.space_group_name_H-M   'P 1'
#
loop_
_entity.id
_entity.type
_entity.pdbx_description
1 polymer ?
#
loop_
_entity_poly.entity_id
_entity_poly.type
_entity_poly.pdbx_seq_one_letter_code
_entity_poly.pdbx_strand_id
1 'polypeptide(L)'
;MIGFAASLLGEALTGKGILAQLNLETGIPIYEAEPLLLFFILFNLLGAIGALGDRGKFVDDPQPPTGLDRAVIPPGKGFRSAFGLKERGPLFGFTKANELFVGRLAQLGIAFSIIGEITTGKGALAQLNIETGVPLNEIEPLILFNVIFFFFAAINPGTGKFVTDDEEQD
;
A
#
# COMPACT_ATOMS: atom_id res chain seq x y z
N MET A 1 -1.64 -4.13 0.76
CA MET A 1 -2.36 -2.84 0.56
C MET A 1 -3.68 -2.79 1.33
N ILE A 2 -4.72 -3.55 0.92
CA ILE A 2 -6.05 -3.49 1.56
C ILE A 2 -5.99 -3.77 3.07
N GLY A 3 -5.29 -4.82 3.50
CA GLY A 3 -5.15 -5.14 4.93
C GLY A 3 -4.56 -3.99 5.76
N PHE A 4 -3.56 -3.28 5.22
CA PHE A 4 -2.97 -2.12 5.88
C PHE A 4 -3.93 -0.93 5.93
N ALA A 5 -4.60 -0.62 4.82
CA ALA A 5 -5.60 0.44 4.77
C ALA A 5 -6.77 0.17 5.74
N ALA A 6 -7.24 -1.08 5.81
CA ALA A 6 -8.30 -1.49 6.74
C ALA A 6 -7.84 -1.40 8.20
N SER A 7 -6.60 -1.77 8.51
CA SER A 7 -6.00 -1.60 9.84
C SER A 7 -6.03 -0.14 10.28
N LEU A 8 -5.54 0.77 9.43
CA LEU A 8 -5.52 2.22 9.72
C LEU A 8 -6.94 2.78 9.88
N LEU A 9 -7.84 2.47 8.94
CA LEU A 9 -9.21 2.96 8.99
C LEU A 9 -9.98 2.43 10.20
N GLY A 10 -9.85 1.13 10.48
CA GLY A 10 -10.48 0.50 11.63
C GLY A 10 -10.03 1.15 12.94
N GLU A 11 -8.74 1.40 13.09
CA GLU A 11 -8.22 2.10 14.27
C GLU A 11 -8.69 3.56 14.35
N ALA A 12 -8.73 4.28 13.23
CA ALA A 12 -9.23 5.66 13.20
C ALA A 12 -10.69 5.75 13.67
N LEU A 13 -11.52 4.76 13.31
CA LEU A 13 -12.93 4.73 13.64
C LEU A 13 -13.21 4.21 15.06
N THR A 14 -12.40 3.26 15.55
CA THR A 14 -12.69 2.53 16.80
C THR A 14 -11.76 2.90 17.96
N GLY A 15 -10.63 3.55 17.68
CA GLY A 15 -9.54 3.80 18.64
C GLY A 15 -8.79 2.52 19.06
N LYS A 16 -9.05 1.38 18.43
CA LYS A 16 -8.42 0.09 18.75
C LYS A 16 -7.53 -0.37 17.60
N GLY A 17 -6.35 -0.87 17.92
CA GLY A 17 -5.48 -1.53 16.94
C GLY A 17 -6.14 -2.76 16.31
N ILE A 18 -5.58 -3.23 15.20
CA ILE A 18 -6.20 -4.29 14.39
C ILE A 18 -6.17 -5.64 15.11
N LEU A 19 -5.11 -5.93 15.87
CA LEU A 19 -5.01 -7.17 16.63
C LEU A 19 -6.03 -7.17 17.77
N ALA A 20 -6.17 -6.04 18.46
CA ALA A 20 -7.20 -5.88 19.49
C ALA A 20 -8.62 -6.04 18.92
N GLN A 21 -8.89 -5.55 17.70
CA GLN A 21 -10.19 -5.78 17.02
C GLN A 21 -10.42 -7.24 16.64
N LEU A 22 -9.35 -8.00 16.37
CA LEU A 22 -9.39 -9.43 16.08
C LEU A 22 -9.41 -10.31 17.35
N ASN A 23 -9.47 -9.70 18.54
CA ASN A 23 -9.38 -10.36 19.85
C ASN A 23 -8.07 -11.12 20.07
N LEU A 24 -6.98 -10.64 19.50
CA LEU A 24 -5.63 -11.15 19.74
C LEU A 24 -4.99 -10.42 20.91
N GLU A 25 -4.11 -11.11 21.64
CA GLU A 25 -3.35 -10.53 22.74
C GLU A 25 -2.32 -9.52 22.24
N THR A 26 -2.20 -8.39 22.94
CA THR A 26 -1.30 -7.29 22.60
C THR A 26 -0.61 -6.76 23.87
N GLY A 27 0.52 -6.08 23.71
CA GLY A 27 1.36 -5.65 24.85
C GLY A 27 2.10 -6.80 25.52
N ILE A 28 2.40 -7.85 24.76
CA ILE A 28 3.07 -9.07 25.20
C ILE A 28 4.43 -9.24 24.48
N PRO A 29 5.38 -9.99 25.04
CA PRO A 29 6.59 -10.37 24.33
C PRO A 29 6.28 -11.13 23.03
N ILE A 30 7.06 -10.90 21.97
CA ILE A 30 6.83 -11.50 20.64
C ILE A 30 6.77 -13.03 20.68
N TYR A 31 7.55 -13.67 21.57
CA TYR A 31 7.57 -15.14 21.69
C TYR A 31 6.31 -15.73 22.35
N GLU A 32 5.46 -14.90 22.94
CA GLU A 32 4.16 -15.29 23.51
C GLU A 32 3.02 -15.09 22.50
N ALA A 33 3.26 -14.33 21.43
CA ALA A 33 2.25 -14.06 20.41
C ALA A 33 1.88 -15.32 19.62
N GLU A 34 0.68 -15.31 19.05
CA GLU A 34 0.18 -16.45 18.29
C GLU A 34 1.12 -16.85 17.13
N PRO A 35 1.52 -18.14 17.03
CA PRO A 35 2.46 -18.58 15.99
C PRO A 35 2.00 -18.30 14.56
N LEU A 36 0.69 -18.35 14.30
CA LEU A 36 0.14 -18.05 12.98
C LEU A 36 0.30 -16.57 12.62
N LEU A 37 0.18 -15.67 13.60
CA LEU A 37 0.45 -14.25 13.43
C LEU A 37 1.94 -14.01 13.13
N LEU A 38 2.84 -14.69 13.86
CA LEU A 38 4.28 -14.62 13.59
C LEU A 38 4.64 -15.12 12.19
N PHE A 39 4.01 -16.21 11.75
CA PHE A 39 4.17 -16.71 10.39
C PHE A 39 3.66 -15.69 9.36
N PHE A 40 2.50 -15.07 9.60
CA PHE A 40 1.97 -14.01 8.72
C PHE A 40 2.93 -12.83 8.59
N ILE A 41 3.55 -12.39 9.71
CA ILE A 41 4.56 -11.33 9.71
C ILE A 41 5.78 -11.76 8.87
N LEU A 42 6.33 -12.96 9.14
CA LEU A 42 7.47 -13.49 8.41
C LEU A 42 7.19 -13.57 6.90
N PHE A 43 6.02 -14.08 6.53
CA PHE A 43 5.61 -14.19 5.14
C PHE A 43 5.54 -12.82 4.45
N ASN A 44 4.97 -11.80 5.12
CA ASN A 44 4.93 -10.44 4.56
C ASN A 44 6.32 -9.84 4.40
N LEU A 45 7.23 -10.03 5.38
CA LEU A 45 8.59 -9.52 5.30
C LEU A 45 9.39 -10.19 4.17
N LEU A 46 9.31 -11.52 4.05
CA LEU A 46 9.98 -12.25 2.97
C LEU A 46 9.40 -11.90 1.60
N GLY A 47 8.08 -11.74 1.51
CA GLY A 47 7.40 -11.29 0.29
C GLY A 47 7.81 -9.87 -0.12
N ALA A 48 7.92 -8.95 0.85
CA ALA A 48 8.28 -7.55 0.60
C ALA A 48 9.68 -7.41 -0.01
N ILE A 49 10.62 -8.28 0.35
CA ILE A 49 11.98 -8.29 -0.20
C ILE A 49 12.15 -9.21 -1.41
N GLY A 50 11.07 -9.85 -1.89
CA GLY A 50 11.13 -10.78 -3.04
C GLY A 50 11.76 -12.15 -2.73
N ALA A 51 11.99 -12.49 -1.45
CA ALA A 51 12.60 -13.77 -1.06
C ALA A 51 11.69 -14.99 -1.29
N LEU A 52 10.39 -14.77 -1.52
CA LEU A 52 9.41 -15.82 -1.87
C LEU A 52 9.33 -16.08 -3.39
N GLY A 53 10.17 -15.40 -4.18
CA GLY A 53 10.22 -15.50 -5.64
C GLY A 53 9.94 -14.15 -6.32
N ASP A 54 10.82 -13.77 -7.24
CA ASP A 54 10.73 -12.52 -8.03
C ASP A 54 11.12 -12.81 -9.50
N ARG A 55 10.46 -13.82 -10.10
CA ARG A 55 10.73 -14.27 -11.47
C ARG A 55 10.01 -13.42 -12.51
N GLY A 56 10.57 -13.36 -13.72
CA GLY A 56 10.05 -12.53 -14.80
C GLY A 56 10.21 -11.03 -14.55
N LYS A 57 9.73 -10.22 -15.49
CA LYS A 57 9.84 -8.75 -15.42
C LYS A 57 8.58 -8.09 -15.93
N PHE A 58 8.29 -6.89 -15.39
CA PHE A 58 7.31 -6.00 -16.00
C PHE A 58 8.02 -5.11 -17.02
N VAL A 59 7.50 -5.11 -18.25
CA VAL A 59 7.92 -4.19 -19.31
C VAL A 59 6.77 -3.24 -19.63
N ASP A 60 7.12 -2.00 -19.92
CA ASP A 60 6.14 -1.00 -20.33
C ASP A 60 5.51 -1.39 -21.67
N ASP A 61 4.23 -1.05 -21.83
CA ASP A 61 3.57 -1.22 -23.12
C ASP A 61 4.27 -0.31 -24.15
N PRO A 62 4.56 -0.80 -25.37
CA PRO A 62 5.14 0.04 -26.41
C PRO A 62 4.23 1.23 -26.66
N GLN A 63 4.70 2.40 -26.23
CA GLN A 63 3.93 3.62 -26.28
C GLN A 63 3.78 4.04 -27.75
N PRO A 64 2.56 4.35 -28.26
CA PRO A 64 2.50 5.22 -29.42
C PRO A 64 3.18 6.54 -29.02
N PRO A 65 3.98 7.15 -29.91
CA PRO A 65 4.86 8.27 -29.58
C PRO A 65 4.07 9.35 -28.87
N THR A 66 4.54 9.75 -27.68
CA THR A 66 3.95 10.85 -26.92
C THR A 66 4.22 12.16 -27.64
N GLY A 67 3.35 12.49 -28.59
CA GLY A 67 3.29 13.80 -29.20
C GLY A 67 2.94 14.84 -28.14
N LEU A 68 3.69 15.93 -28.15
CA LEU A 68 3.50 17.16 -27.36
C LEU A 68 2.16 17.91 -27.68
N ASP A 69 1.19 17.26 -28.30
CA ASP A 69 0.00 17.89 -28.90
C ASP A 69 -1.19 18.07 -27.94
N ARG A 70 -1.03 17.81 -26.63
CA ARG A 70 -2.09 17.99 -25.62
C ARG A 70 -1.72 18.94 -24.48
N ALA A 71 -0.79 19.85 -24.71
CA ALA A 71 -0.53 20.98 -23.80
C ALA A 71 -1.62 22.08 -23.84
N VAL A 72 -2.69 21.90 -24.62
CA VAL A 72 -3.87 22.77 -24.58
C VAL A 72 -4.99 22.04 -23.85
N ILE A 73 -5.39 22.57 -22.70
CA ILE A 73 -6.56 22.15 -21.95
C ILE A 73 -7.78 22.85 -22.58
N PRO A 74 -8.61 22.19 -23.43
CA PRO A 74 -9.85 22.81 -23.89
C PRO A 74 -10.80 23.03 -22.71
N PRO A 75 -11.58 24.13 -22.68
CA PRO A 75 -12.52 24.42 -21.60
C PRO A 75 -13.64 23.36 -21.56
N GLY A 76 -13.93 22.80 -20.37
CA GLY A 76 -15.01 21.82 -20.16
C GLY A 76 -14.60 20.42 -19.70
N LYS A 77 -13.41 20.23 -19.12
CA LYS A 77 -12.89 18.89 -18.83
C LYS A 77 -13.55 18.16 -17.65
N GLY A 78 -13.69 16.84 -17.81
CA GLY A 78 -14.26 15.94 -16.81
C GLY A 78 -13.43 15.82 -15.52
N PHE A 79 -14.11 15.41 -14.45
CA PHE A 79 -13.63 15.33 -13.07
C PHE A 79 -12.15 14.89 -12.88
N ARG A 80 -11.64 13.96 -13.69
CA ARG A 80 -10.28 13.39 -13.56
C ARG A 80 -9.15 14.39 -13.88
N SER A 81 -9.30 15.23 -14.89
CA SER A 81 -8.23 16.19 -15.25
C SER A 81 -8.15 17.37 -14.27
N ALA A 82 -9.24 17.68 -13.56
CA ALA A 82 -9.26 18.72 -12.53
C ALA A 82 -8.39 18.34 -11.32
N PHE A 83 -8.15 17.05 -11.10
CA PHE A 83 -7.25 16.52 -10.07
C PHE A 83 -5.85 16.16 -10.61
N GLY A 84 -5.49 16.60 -11.82
CA GLY A 84 -4.18 16.31 -12.42
C GLY A 84 -4.01 14.86 -12.90
N LEU A 85 -5.10 14.08 -12.98
CA LEU A 85 -5.07 12.69 -13.43
C LEU A 85 -5.29 12.61 -14.96
N LYS A 86 -4.67 11.60 -15.60
CA LYS A 86 -4.84 11.36 -17.04
C LYS A 86 -6.31 11.06 -17.36
N GLU A 87 -6.84 11.64 -18.44
CA GLU A 87 -8.24 11.44 -18.89
C GLU A 87 -8.52 9.99 -19.34
N ARG A 88 -7.47 9.23 -19.73
CA ARG A 88 -7.52 7.80 -20.05
C ARG A 88 -6.30 7.09 -19.44
N GLY A 89 -6.47 5.84 -19.02
CA GLY A 89 -5.44 5.01 -18.37
C GLY A 89 -5.69 4.82 -16.86
N PRO A 90 -4.73 4.20 -16.14
CA PRO A 90 -4.85 3.94 -14.70
C PRO A 90 -5.05 5.23 -13.92
N LEU A 91 -5.82 5.17 -12.82
CA LEU A 91 -6.19 6.34 -12.01
C LEU A 91 -5.00 7.17 -11.55
N PHE A 92 -3.89 6.52 -11.18
CA PHE A 92 -2.64 7.18 -10.77
C PHE A 92 -1.53 7.17 -11.83
N GLY A 93 -1.81 6.65 -13.04
CA GLY A 93 -0.77 6.48 -14.07
C GLY A 93 0.35 5.51 -13.71
N PHE A 94 0.16 4.65 -12.71
CA PHE A 94 1.14 3.64 -12.29
C PHE A 94 1.42 2.62 -13.40
N THR A 95 2.70 2.23 -13.51
CA THR A 95 3.08 0.98 -14.17
C THR A 95 2.88 -0.19 -13.20
N LYS A 96 2.87 -1.43 -13.70
CA LYS A 96 2.84 -2.63 -12.85
C LYS A 96 4.01 -2.70 -11.86
N ALA A 97 5.18 -2.17 -12.24
CA ALA A 97 6.33 -2.08 -11.34
C ALA A 97 6.09 -1.10 -10.18
N ASN A 98 5.44 0.05 -10.44
CA ASN A 98 5.06 0.97 -9.36
C ASN A 98 4.02 0.34 -8.42
N GLU A 99 3.02 -0.35 -8.97
CA GLU A 99 2.01 -1.07 -8.20
C GLU A 99 2.65 -2.13 -7.29
N LEU A 100 3.60 -2.92 -7.82
CA LEU A 100 4.35 -3.91 -7.04
C LEU A 100 5.13 -3.25 -5.90
N PHE A 101 5.81 -2.13 -6.16
CA PHE A 101 6.57 -1.41 -5.14
C PHE A 101 5.67 -0.86 -4.03
N VAL A 102 4.53 -0.24 -4.38
CA VAL A 102 3.53 0.22 -3.40
C VAL A 102 2.95 -0.96 -2.60
N GLY A 103 2.76 -2.11 -3.26
CA GLY A 103 2.41 -3.38 -2.63
C GLY A 103 3.41 -3.78 -1.54
N ARG A 104 4.71 -3.81 -1.88
CA ARG A 104 5.81 -4.14 -0.95
C ARG A 104 5.92 -3.14 0.21
N LEU A 105 5.76 -1.84 -0.05
CA LEU A 105 5.69 -0.83 1.00
C LEU A 105 4.53 -1.08 1.97
N ALA A 106 3.35 -1.44 1.45
CA ALA A 106 2.22 -1.79 2.29
C ALA A 106 2.44 -3.08 3.09
N GLN A 107 3.19 -4.06 2.55
CA GLN A 107 3.58 -5.28 3.29
C GLN A 107 4.52 -4.96 4.46
N LEU A 108 5.50 -4.08 4.25
CA LEU A 108 6.37 -3.61 5.34
C LEU A 108 5.59 -2.82 6.39
N GLY A 109 4.72 -1.91 5.95
CA GLY A 109 3.88 -1.10 6.82
C GLY A 109 3.03 -1.95 7.76
N ILE A 110 2.29 -2.93 7.23
CA ILE A 110 1.47 -3.82 8.06
C ILE A 110 2.30 -4.75 8.95
N ALA A 111 3.43 -5.27 8.45
CA ALA A 111 4.28 -6.14 9.25
C ALA A 111 4.85 -5.40 10.47
N PHE A 112 5.39 -4.19 10.29
CA PHE A 112 5.95 -3.40 11.38
C PHE A 112 4.87 -2.85 12.31
N SER A 113 3.71 -2.44 11.80
CA SER A 113 2.63 -2.00 12.66
C SER A 113 2.10 -3.13 13.55
N ILE A 114 2.01 -4.36 13.03
CA ILE A 114 1.61 -5.54 13.82
C ILE A 114 2.68 -5.87 14.87
N ILE A 115 3.97 -5.86 14.52
CA ILE A 115 5.06 -6.09 15.50
C ILE A 115 4.98 -5.04 16.62
N GLY A 116 4.78 -3.77 16.26
CA GLY A 116 4.60 -2.69 17.21
C GLY A 116 3.37 -2.90 18.10
N GLU A 117 2.25 -3.36 17.54
CA GLU A 117 1.02 -3.61 18.31
C GLU A 117 1.18 -4.81 19.26
N ILE A 118 1.82 -5.90 18.82
CA ILE A 118 2.16 -7.05 19.68
C ILE A 118 2.97 -6.57 20.89
N THR A 119 4.03 -5.81 20.66
CA THR A 119 5.00 -5.45 21.72
C THR A 119 4.53 -4.31 22.61
N THR A 120 3.78 -3.34 22.07
CA THR A 120 3.43 -2.11 22.80
C THR A 120 1.96 -2.04 23.21
N GLY A 121 1.10 -2.88 22.64
CA GLY A 121 -0.36 -2.81 22.85
C GLY A 121 -1.05 -1.67 22.11
N LYS A 122 -0.32 -0.92 21.26
CA LYS A 122 -0.82 0.26 20.56
C LYS A 122 -0.98 -0.03 19.08
N GLY A 123 -2.09 0.37 18.48
CA GLY A 123 -2.32 0.22 17.04
C GLY A 123 -1.37 1.09 16.20
N ALA A 124 -1.45 0.93 14.88
CA ALA A 124 -0.63 1.63 13.90
C ALA A 124 -0.74 3.17 13.99
N LEU A 125 -1.93 3.72 14.23
CA LEU A 125 -2.13 5.17 14.34
C LEU A 125 -1.58 5.72 15.64
N ALA A 126 -1.81 5.01 16.74
CA ALA A 126 -1.22 5.37 18.02
C ALA A 126 0.31 5.32 17.96
N GLN A 127 0.90 4.33 17.27
CA GLN A 127 2.34 4.27 17.01
C GLN A 127 2.82 5.48 16.20
N LEU A 128 2.15 5.82 15.09
CA LEU A 128 2.50 6.98 14.27
C LEU A 128 2.45 8.29 15.05
N ASN A 129 1.43 8.50 15.88
CA ASN A 129 1.35 9.67 16.75
C ASN A 129 2.53 9.76 17.73
N ILE A 130 2.93 8.63 18.33
CA ILE A 130 4.04 8.58 19.27
C ILE A 130 5.38 8.81 18.58
N GLU A 131 5.61 8.19 17.43
CA GLU A 131 6.89 8.24 16.72
C GLU A 131 7.11 9.57 16.01
N THR A 132 6.06 10.18 15.46
CA THR A 132 6.17 11.47 14.76
C THR A 132 6.00 12.67 15.70
N GLY A 133 5.36 12.46 16.86
CA GLY A 133 4.97 13.55 17.77
C GLY A 133 3.84 14.43 17.24
N VAL A 134 3.27 14.13 16.07
CA VAL A 134 2.20 14.93 15.46
C VAL A 134 0.85 14.55 16.11
N PRO A 135 0.06 15.51 16.61
CA PRO A 135 -1.26 15.24 17.17
C PRO A 135 -2.18 14.44 16.22
N LEU A 136 -3.00 13.53 16.77
CA LEU A 136 -3.87 12.66 15.96
C LEU A 136 -4.82 13.44 15.04
N ASN A 137 -5.36 14.57 15.49
CA ASN A 137 -6.23 15.43 14.70
C ASN A 137 -5.53 16.06 13.47
N GLU A 138 -4.22 16.19 13.49
CA GLU A 138 -3.42 16.65 12.34
C GLU A 138 -3.00 15.48 11.44
N ILE A 139 -2.83 14.29 12.00
CA ILE A 139 -2.49 13.06 11.28
C ILE A 139 -3.71 12.50 10.53
N GLU A 140 -4.92 12.60 11.09
CA GLU A 140 -6.16 12.01 10.57
C GLU A 140 -6.40 12.28 9.07
N PRO A 141 -6.27 13.52 8.55
CA PRO A 141 -6.44 13.78 7.11
C PRO A 141 -5.39 13.07 6.25
N LEU A 142 -4.14 13.00 6.71
CA LEU A 142 -3.05 12.30 6.00
C LEU A 142 -3.24 10.79 5.99
N ILE A 143 -3.81 10.25 7.06
CA ILE A 143 -4.18 8.84 7.17
C ILE A 143 -5.35 8.52 6.26
N LEU A 144 -6.40 9.34 6.27
CA LEU A 144 -7.53 9.15 5.37
C LEU A 144 -7.08 9.20 3.90
N PHE A 145 -6.19 10.13 3.57
CA PHE A 145 -5.54 10.15 2.26
C PHE A 145 -4.78 8.84 1.97
N ASN A 146 -3.98 8.33 2.92
CA ASN A 146 -3.27 7.07 2.78
C ASN A 146 -4.21 5.86 2.57
N VAL A 147 -5.29 5.78 3.34
CA VAL A 147 -6.31 4.73 3.23
C VAL A 147 -6.93 4.75 1.84
N ILE A 148 -7.35 5.94 1.38
CA ILE A 148 -7.92 6.13 0.04
C ILE A 148 -6.90 5.75 -1.03
N PHE A 149 -5.65 6.21 -0.90
CA PHE A 149 -4.56 5.90 -1.81
C PHE A 149 -4.33 4.40 -1.94
N PHE A 150 -4.14 3.68 -0.81
CA PHE A 150 -3.90 2.24 -0.83
C PHE A 150 -5.12 1.45 -1.33
N PHE A 151 -6.33 1.90 -1.03
CA PHE A 151 -7.55 1.28 -1.54
C PHE A 151 -7.61 1.38 -3.07
N PHE A 152 -7.42 2.59 -3.62
CA PHE A 152 -7.42 2.78 -5.06
C PHE A 152 -6.24 2.11 -5.75
N ALA A 153 -5.04 2.13 -5.15
CA ALA A 153 -3.87 1.46 -5.69
C ALA A 153 -4.06 -0.06 -5.75
N ALA A 154 -4.81 -0.65 -4.81
CA ALA A 154 -5.09 -2.08 -4.80
C ALA A 154 -6.09 -2.55 -5.87
N ILE A 155 -6.95 -1.65 -6.36
CA ILE A 155 -7.99 -1.99 -7.37
C ILE A 155 -7.65 -1.48 -8.77
N ASN A 156 -6.64 -0.61 -8.91
CA ASN A 156 -6.29 0.05 -10.16
C ASN A 156 -5.08 -0.64 -10.79
N PRO A 157 -5.27 -1.45 -11.85
CA PRO A 157 -4.17 -2.16 -12.49
C PRO A 157 -3.20 -1.16 -13.13
N GLY A 158 -1.90 -1.35 -12.88
CA GLY A 158 -0.86 -0.60 -13.57
C GLY A 158 -0.77 -0.93 -15.06
N THR A 159 -0.22 0.00 -15.86
CA THR A 159 0.12 -0.25 -17.27
C THR A 159 1.34 -1.16 -17.42
N GLY A 160 1.54 -1.74 -18.60
CA GLY A 160 2.63 -2.67 -18.89
C GLY A 160 2.19 -4.13 -18.83
N LYS A 161 3.09 -5.00 -19.29
CA LYS A 161 2.88 -6.46 -19.38
C LYS A 161 3.95 -7.21 -18.62
N PHE A 162 3.59 -8.39 -18.10
CA PHE A 162 4.54 -9.32 -17.51
C PHE A 162 5.16 -10.16 -18.63
N VAL A 163 6.48 -10.31 -18.59
CA VAL A 163 7.26 -11.15 -19.51
C VAL A 163 7.96 -12.21 -18.67
N THR A 164 7.89 -13.45 -19.15
CA THR A 164 8.55 -14.59 -18.48
C THR A 164 10.02 -14.68 -18.90
N ASP A 165 10.87 -15.21 -18.02
CA ASP A 165 12.32 -15.30 -18.27
C ASP A 165 12.66 -16.18 -19.49
N ASP A 166 11.74 -17.07 -19.91
CA ASP A 166 11.90 -17.95 -21.07
C ASP A 166 11.67 -17.22 -22.41
N GLU A 167 10.91 -16.13 -22.42
CA GLU A 167 10.58 -15.34 -23.63
C GLU A 167 11.68 -14.34 -24.04
N GLU A 168 12.73 -14.15 -23.21
CA GLU A 168 13.87 -13.27 -23.51
C GLU A 168 14.99 -13.96 -24.33
N GLN A 169 14.88 -15.27 -24.64
CA GLN A 169 15.94 -16.04 -25.32
C GLN A 169 15.76 -16.25 -26.83
N ASP A 170 14.68 -15.74 -27.44
CA ASP A 170 14.42 -15.77 -28.90
C ASP A 170 14.47 -14.37 -29.52
#